data_AF-A0A3B9BEH2-F1
#
_entry.id   AF-A0A3B9BEH2-F1
#
_cell.length_a   1.000
_cell.length_b   1.000
_cell.length_c   1.000
_cell.angle_alpha   90.00
_cell.angle_beta   90.00
_cell.angle_gamma   90.00
#
_symmetry.space_group_name_H-M   'P 1'
#
loop_
_entity.id
_entity.type
_entity.pdbx_description
1 polymer ?
#
loop_
_entity_poly.entity_id
_entity_poly.type
_entity_poly.pdbx_seq_one_letter_code
_entity_poly.pdbx_strand_id
1 'polypeptide(L)'
;MTVRLTDQNFIMMALKTYENPACHSMEEFQEDLHRIKYIKRLFSKFQKTGELRERLILNHIIVLNNLFGTEFCVRMLFFSVNTTHHSFLKAFLDYLNYLPNEIPELNLNYVNMDSKVAKILEKLT
;
A
#
# COMPACT_ATOMS: atom_id res chain seq x y z
N MET A 1 21.57 -4.93 -1.60
CA MET A 1 20.53 -5.89 -2.00
C MET A 1 19.47 -5.93 -0.91
N THR A 2 18.28 -5.40 -1.19
CA THR A 2 17.15 -5.42 -0.26
C THR A 2 16.49 -6.80 -0.31
N VAL A 3 16.43 -7.49 0.82
CA VAL A 3 15.85 -8.84 0.94
C VAL A 3 14.34 -8.76 0.70
N ARG A 4 13.80 -9.65 -0.14
CA ARG A 4 12.35 -9.75 -0.43
C ARG A 4 11.55 -10.05 0.84
N LEU A 5 10.38 -9.42 0.97
CA LEU A 5 9.46 -9.71 2.07
C LEU A 5 8.90 -11.13 2.01
N THR A 6 8.83 -11.77 3.16
CA THR A 6 8.22 -13.08 3.42
C THR A 6 7.46 -13.02 4.74
N ASP A 7 6.55 -13.95 4.98
CA ASP A 7 5.79 -14.00 6.24
C ASP A 7 6.69 -14.08 7.48
N GLN A 8 7.88 -14.67 7.34
CA GLN A 8 8.85 -14.81 8.42
C GLN A 8 9.61 -13.53 8.73
N ASN A 9 9.85 -12.66 7.73
CA ASN A 9 10.68 -11.47 7.89
C ASN A 9 9.87 -10.16 7.93
N PHE A 10 8.60 -10.19 7.52
CA PHE A 10 7.77 -9.02 7.34
C PHE A 10 7.67 -8.15 8.59
N ILE A 11 7.28 -8.73 9.73
CA ILE A 11 7.10 -8.00 10.99
C ILE A 11 8.43 -7.40 11.47
N MET A 12 9.51 -8.18 11.41
CA MET A 12 10.84 -7.72 11.82
C MET A 12 11.31 -6.53 10.97
N MET A 13 11.10 -6.57 9.65
CA MET A 13 11.47 -5.45 8.79
C MET A 13 10.56 -4.24 9.01
N ALA A 14 9.26 -4.46 9.18
CA ALA A 14 8.30 -3.39 9.44
C ALA A 14 8.66 -2.61 10.71
N LEU A 15 8.98 -3.32 11.81
CA LEU A 15 9.42 -2.69 13.07
C LEU A 15 10.70 -1.86 12.91
N LYS A 16 11.63 -2.28 12.05
CA LYS A 16 12.89 -1.55 11.83
C LYS A 16 12.71 -0.23 11.07
N THR A 17 11.67 -0.15 10.24
CA THR A 17 11.37 1.04 9.43
C THR A 17 10.27 1.90 10.01
N TYR A 18 9.65 1.46 11.10
CA TYR A 18 8.48 2.11 11.68
C TYR A 18 8.89 3.34 12.50
N GLU A 19 8.44 4.50 12.05
CA GLU A 19 8.66 5.80 12.66
C GLU A 19 7.33 6.41 13.07
N ASN A 20 6.92 6.15 14.31
CA ASN A 20 5.75 6.79 14.92
C ASN A 20 6.11 7.33 16.31
N PRO A 21 6.36 8.65 16.44
CA PRO A 21 6.68 9.27 17.74
C PRO A 21 5.59 9.11 18.80
N ALA A 22 4.34 8.88 18.37
CA ALA A 22 3.18 8.70 19.24
C ALA A 22 2.90 7.23 19.56
N CYS A 23 3.70 6.28 19.05
CA CYS A 23 3.51 4.87 19.33
C CYS A 23 4.15 4.49 20.65
N HIS A 24 3.34 3.98 21.57
CA HIS A 24 3.74 3.62 22.93
C HIS A 24 3.63 2.12 23.20
N SER A 25 3.04 1.34 22.28
CA SER A 25 2.87 -0.10 22.46
C SER A 25 2.92 -0.91 21.15
N MET A 26 3.04 -2.22 21.28
CA MET A 26 2.95 -3.13 20.13
C MET A 26 1.52 -3.21 19.58
N GLU A 27 0.50 -2.99 20.40
CA GLU A 27 -0.89 -2.96 19.96
C GLU A 27 -1.14 -1.81 18.97
N GLU A 28 -0.65 -0.60 19.28
CA GLU A 28 -0.78 0.57 18.38
C GLU A 28 -0.09 0.33 17.03
N PHE A 29 1.11 -0.27 17.04
CA PHE A 29 1.79 -0.69 15.82
C PHE A 29 0.95 -1.65 14.97
N GLN A 30 0.32 -2.65 15.61
CA GLN A 30 -0.57 -3.59 14.90
C GLN A 30 -1.82 -2.89 14.35
N GLU A 31 -2.36 -1.90 15.07
CA GLU A 31 -3.48 -1.09 14.59
C GLU A 31 -3.12 -0.28 13.34
N ASP A 32 -1.91 0.27 13.26
CA ASP A 32 -1.45 0.93 12.05
C ASP A 32 -1.26 -0.06 10.89
N LEU A 33 -0.72 -1.25 11.14
CA LEU A 33 -0.67 -2.33 10.13
C LEU A 33 -2.06 -2.77 9.67
N HIS A 34 -3.10 -2.70 10.52
CA HIS A 34 -4.46 -3.02 10.11
C HIS A 34 -4.97 -2.17 8.95
N ARG A 35 -4.40 -0.98 8.70
CA ARG A 35 -4.71 -0.15 7.52
C ARG A 35 -4.55 -0.92 6.20
N ILE A 36 -3.59 -1.84 6.12
CA ILE A 36 -3.41 -2.72 4.97
C ILE A 36 -4.65 -3.61 4.76
N LYS A 37 -5.19 -4.19 5.84
CA LYS A 37 -6.43 -4.97 5.81
C LYS A 37 -7.62 -4.13 5.36
N TYR A 38 -7.70 -2.87 5.80
CA TYR A 38 -8.73 -1.93 5.35
C TYR A 38 -8.63 -1.64 3.85
N ILE A 39 -7.42 -1.37 3.32
CA ILE A 39 -7.19 -1.18 1.88
C ILE A 39 -7.67 -2.40 1.08
N LYS A 40 -7.26 -3.61 1.48
CA LYS A 40 -7.70 -4.88 0.83
C LYS A 40 -9.22 -5.02 0.80
N ARG A 41 -9.89 -4.65 1.91
CA ARG A 41 -11.36 -4.67 2.01
C ARG A 41 -12.01 -3.66 1.06
N LEU A 42 -11.44 -2.46 0.93
CA LEU A 42 -11.96 -1.41 0.04
C LEU A 42 -11.78 -1.80 -1.44
N PHE A 43 -10.63 -2.38 -1.82
CA PHE A 43 -10.44 -2.92 -3.17
C PHE A 43 -11.40 -4.06 -3.49
N SER A 44 -11.59 -4.99 -2.53
CA SER A 44 -12.56 -6.07 -2.70
C SER A 44 -13.99 -5.56 -2.84
N LYS A 45 -14.36 -4.51 -2.11
CA LYS A 45 -15.67 -3.85 -2.25
C LYS A 45 -15.81 -3.19 -3.61
N PHE A 46 -14.80 -2.43 -4.04
CA PHE A 46 -14.79 -1.79 -5.36
C PHE A 46 -14.94 -2.81 -6.49
N GLN A 47 -14.23 -3.93 -6.43
CA GLN A 47 -14.36 -5.00 -7.42
C GLN A 47 -15.78 -5.57 -7.51
N LYS A 48 -16.50 -5.63 -6.38
CA LYS A 48 -17.87 -6.18 -6.31
C LYS A 48 -18.95 -5.16 -6.70
N THR A 49 -18.81 -3.90 -6.28
CA THR A 49 -19.88 -2.89 -6.39
C THR A 49 -19.59 -1.80 -7.42
N GLY A 50 -18.35 -1.65 -7.85
CA GLY A 50 -17.91 -0.53 -8.69
C GLY A 50 -17.77 0.80 -7.94
N GLU A 51 -18.07 0.85 -6.65
CA GLU A 51 -17.91 2.05 -5.81
C GLU A 51 -16.50 2.12 -5.23
N LEU A 52 -15.70 3.07 -5.72
CA LEU A 52 -14.38 3.35 -5.17
C LEU A 52 -14.52 4.29 -3.97
N ARG A 53 -13.68 4.09 -2.95
CA ARG A 53 -13.56 4.98 -1.79
C ARG A 53 -12.19 5.64 -1.80
N GLU A 54 -11.90 6.33 -2.89
CA GLU A 54 -10.56 6.83 -3.25
C GLU A 54 -9.91 7.66 -2.15
N ARG A 55 -10.63 8.65 -1.57
CA ARG A 55 -10.09 9.48 -0.47
C ARG A 55 -9.71 8.66 0.77
N LEU A 56 -10.50 7.64 1.11
CA LEU A 56 -10.24 6.78 2.26
C LEU A 56 -9.02 5.88 2.01
N ILE A 57 -8.89 5.34 0.79
CA ILE A 57 -7.72 4.53 0.39
C ILE A 57 -6.46 5.40 0.38
N LEU A 58 -6.52 6.60 -0.23
CA LEU A 58 -5.42 7.57 -0.23
C LEU A 58 -4.96 7.88 1.20
N ASN A 59 -5.91 8.19 2.09
CA ASN A 59 -5.59 8.47 3.49
C ASN A 59 -4.85 7.30 4.16
N HIS A 60 -5.31 6.06 3.95
CA HIS A 60 -4.63 4.89 4.51
C HIS A 60 -3.21 4.71 3.96
N ILE A 61 -3.00 4.90 2.65
CA ILE A 61 -1.68 4.78 2.03
C ILE A 61 -0.75 5.91 2.49
N ILE A 62 -1.22 7.14 2.58
CA ILE A 62 -0.43 8.29 3.05
C ILE A 62 0.00 8.08 4.49
N VAL A 63 -0.90 7.65 5.38
CA VAL A 63 -0.53 7.35 6.77
C VAL A 63 0.52 6.24 6.83
N LEU A 64 0.33 5.14 6.09
CA LEU A 64 1.36 4.08 6.03
C LEU A 64 2.69 4.60 5.49
N ASN A 65 2.69 5.45 4.46
CA ASN A 65 3.91 6.05 3.92
C ASN A 65 4.63 6.91 4.96
N ASN A 66 3.88 7.71 5.73
CA ASN A 66 4.46 8.56 6.76
C ASN A 66 5.08 7.75 7.91
N LEU A 67 4.50 6.58 8.22
CA LEU A 67 4.96 5.71 9.31
C LEU A 67 6.12 4.80 8.91
N PHE A 68 6.21 4.40 7.64
CA PHE A 68 7.17 3.38 7.20
C PHE A 68 8.19 3.88 6.17
N GLY A 69 8.05 5.12 5.71
CA GLY A 69 8.78 5.65 4.57
C GLY A 69 8.30 5.05 3.23
N THR A 70 8.59 5.77 2.14
CA THR A 70 8.06 5.44 0.81
C THR A 70 8.51 4.08 0.30
N GLU A 71 9.81 3.77 0.40
CA GLU A 71 10.35 2.50 -0.11
C GLU A 71 9.70 1.31 0.60
N PHE A 72 9.69 1.28 1.94
CA PHE A 72 9.13 0.15 2.67
C PHE A 72 7.60 0.09 2.52
N CYS A 73 6.91 1.23 2.54
CA CYS A 73 5.45 1.28 2.37
C CYS A 73 5.01 0.62 1.06
N VAL A 74 5.67 0.94 -0.06
CA VAL A 74 5.34 0.35 -1.37
C VAL A 74 5.54 -1.16 -1.37
N ARG A 75 6.70 -1.61 -0.89
CA ARG A 75 7.05 -3.04 -0.80
C ARG A 75 6.06 -3.80 0.08
N MET A 76 5.75 -3.25 1.24
CA MET A 76 4.79 -3.78 2.21
C MET A 76 3.39 -3.94 1.61
N LEU A 77 2.93 -2.95 0.84
CA LEU A 77 1.62 -2.98 0.17
C LEU A 77 1.58 -4.03 -0.94
N PHE A 78 2.59 -4.11 -1.82
CA PHE A 78 2.63 -5.13 -2.88
C PHE A 78 2.80 -6.55 -2.34
N PHE A 79 3.54 -6.73 -1.24
CA PHE A 79 3.62 -8.01 -0.55
C PHE A 79 2.26 -8.44 0.03
N SER A 80 1.50 -7.52 0.62
CA SER A 80 0.30 -7.85 1.40
C SER A 80 -1.00 -7.88 0.62
N VAL A 81 -1.11 -7.08 -0.45
CA VAL A 81 -2.31 -6.97 -1.29
C VAL A 81 -2.35 -8.13 -2.29
N ASN A 82 -3.55 -8.67 -2.55
CA ASN A 82 -3.71 -9.73 -3.53
C ASN A 82 -3.32 -9.24 -4.94
N THR A 83 -2.61 -10.07 -5.69
CA THR A 83 -2.25 -9.84 -7.10
C THR A 83 -3.40 -9.34 -7.97
N THR A 84 -4.63 -9.79 -7.75
CA THR A 84 -5.84 -9.33 -8.48
C THR A 84 -6.17 -7.85 -8.26
N HIS A 85 -5.65 -7.24 -7.19
CA HIS A 85 -5.85 -5.83 -6.84
C HIS A 85 -4.58 -4.99 -7.03
N HIS A 86 -3.48 -5.58 -7.53
CA HIS A 86 -2.23 -4.84 -7.77
C HIS A 86 -2.42 -3.72 -8.80
N SER A 87 -3.30 -3.89 -9.78
CA SER A 87 -3.59 -2.85 -10.76
C SER A 87 -4.27 -1.62 -10.14
N PHE A 88 -5.15 -1.82 -9.16
CA PHE A 88 -5.75 -0.75 -8.38
C PHE A 88 -4.67 -0.09 -7.53
N LEU A 89 -3.92 -0.88 -6.76
CA LEU A 89 -2.86 -0.36 -5.89
C LEU A 89 -1.83 0.48 -6.66
N LYS A 90 -1.37 0.00 -7.82
CA LYS A 90 -0.42 0.72 -8.66
C LYS A 90 -0.95 2.10 -9.06
N ALA A 91 -2.24 2.23 -9.38
CA ALA A 91 -2.85 3.52 -9.70
C ALA A 91 -2.78 4.52 -8.54
N PHE A 92 -3.04 4.06 -7.31
CA PHE A 92 -2.92 4.92 -6.12
C PHE A 92 -1.48 5.33 -5.82
N LEU A 93 -0.52 4.41 -5.97
CA LEU A 93 0.89 4.69 -5.73
C LEU A 93 1.50 5.61 -6.80
N ASP A 94 1.09 5.45 -8.06
CA ASP A 94 1.47 6.33 -9.16
C ASP A 94 0.95 7.75 -8.95
N TYR A 95 -0.35 7.87 -8.64
CA TYR A 95 -0.99 9.17 -8.32
C TYR A 95 -0.30 9.92 -7.17
N LEU A 96 0.19 9.19 -6.15
CA LEU A 96 0.93 9.76 -5.02
C LEU A 96 2.41 10.04 -5.32
N ASN A 97 2.91 9.68 -6.50
CA ASN A 97 4.34 9.67 -6.86
C ASN A 97 5.19 8.82 -5.90
N TYR A 98 4.66 7.69 -5.43
CA TYR A 98 5.34 6.79 -4.49
C TYR A 98 6.05 5.62 -5.17
N LEU A 99 5.75 5.33 -6.45
CA LEU A 99 6.36 4.19 -7.14
C LEU A 99 7.89 4.37 -7.27
N PRO A 100 8.70 3.44 -6.73
CA PRO A 100 10.13 3.43 -6.98
C PRO A 100 10.42 2.82 -8.36
N ASN A 101 11.68 2.88 -8.79
CA ASN A 101 12.12 2.26 -10.05
C ASN A 101 11.97 0.73 -10.03
N GLU A 102 12.27 0.10 -8.89
CA GLU A 102 12.18 -1.34 -8.72
C GLU A 102 11.88 -1.72 -7.27
N ILE A 103 11.29 -2.90 -7.08
CA ILE A 103 11.12 -3.53 -5.77
C ILE A 103 11.47 -5.02 -5.84
N PRO A 104 12.02 -5.63 -4.78
CA PRO A 104 12.28 -7.07 -4.73
C PRO A 104 11.03 -7.96 -4.87
N GLU A 105 9.85 -7.42 -4.56
CA GLU A 105 8.62 -8.20 -4.45
C GLU A 105 8.07 -8.64 -5.82
N LEU A 106 8.23 -7.81 -6.85
CA LEU A 106 7.78 -8.05 -8.22
C LEU A 106 8.36 -7.00 -9.19
N ASN A 107 8.25 -7.26 -10.50
CA ASN A 107 8.59 -6.29 -11.53
C ASN A 107 7.40 -5.36 -11.81
N LEU A 108 7.56 -4.07 -11.46
CA LEU A 108 6.51 -3.06 -11.59
C LEU A 108 6.05 -2.84 -13.04
N ASN A 109 6.90 -3.11 -14.04
CA ASN A 109 6.56 -2.95 -15.45
C ASN A 109 5.53 -3.99 -15.94
N TYR A 110 5.42 -5.14 -15.27
CA TYR A 110 4.40 -6.15 -15.60
C TYR A 110 3.07 -5.96 -14.86
N VAL A 111 3.02 -5.02 -13.91
CA VAL A 111 1.76 -4.65 -13.25
C VAL A 111 1.11 -3.54 -14.06
N ASN A 112 0.00 -3.85 -14.72
CA ASN A 112 -0.79 -2.84 -15.41
C ASN A 112 -1.52 -1.96 -14.40
N MET A 113 -1.64 -0.66 -14.69
CA MET A 113 -2.46 0.25 -13.92
C MET A 113 -3.92 0.14 -14.36
N ASP A 114 -4.86 0.11 -13.42
CA ASP A 114 -6.28 0.14 -13.78
C ASP A 114 -6.68 1.55 -14.28
N SER A 115 -7.09 1.62 -15.56
CA SER A 115 -7.40 2.89 -16.22
C SER A 115 -8.65 3.57 -15.68
N LYS A 116 -9.62 2.83 -15.12
CA LYS A 116 -10.80 3.42 -14.49
C LYS A 116 -10.43 4.06 -13.17
N VAL A 117 -9.61 3.39 -12.36
CA VAL A 117 -9.10 3.94 -11.10
C VAL A 117 -8.24 5.17 -11.35
N ALA A 118 -7.29 5.11 -12.29
CA ALA A 118 -6.43 6.24 -12.65
C ALA A 118 -7.26 7.48 -13.03
N LYS A 119 -8.25 7.33 -13.91
CA LYS A 119 -9.16 8.42 -14.30
C LYS A 119 -10.00 8.99 -13.15
N ILE A 120 -10.34 8.18 -12.15
CA ILE A 120 -11.04 8.67 -10.95
C ILE A 120 -10.09 9.53 -10.12
N LEU A 121 -8.84 9.11 -9.97
CA LEU A 121 -7.82 9.83 -9.21
C LEU A 121 -7.40 11.15 -9.87
N GLU A 122 -7.22 11.17 -11.19
CA GLU A 122 -6.92 12.39 -11.96
C GLU A 122 -7.96 13.50 -11.75
N LYS A 123 -9.24 13.14 -11.56
CA LYS A 123 -10.33 14.10 -11.31
C LYS A 123 -10.30 14.73 -9.91
N LEU A 124 -9.41 14.28 -9.02
CA LEU A 124 -9.24 14.87 -7.70
C LEU A 124 -8.31 16.08 -7.69
N THR A 125 -7.58 16.30 -8.80
CA THR A 125 -6.69 17.46 -9.04
C THR A 125 -7.42 18.53 -9.83
#